data_AF-N1JDM0-F1
#
_entry.id   AF-N1JDM0-F1
#
_cell.length_a   1.000
_cell.length_b   1.000
_cell.length_c   1.000
_cell.angle_alpha   90.00
_cell.angle_beta   90.00
_cell.angle_gamma   90.00
#
_symmetry.space_group_name_H-M   'P 1'
#
loop_
_entity.id
_entity.type
_entity.pdbx_description
1 polymer ?
#
loop_
_entity_poly.entity_id
_entity_poly.type
_entity_poly.pdbx_seq_one_letter_code
_entity_poly.pdbx_strand_id
1 'polypeptide(L)'
;MIAWTVLSILALSSSCFAKPASRKSHTEVFKCRDEFISMVQAQKAVDIGCRKMQFAPPTSPFPASFSESELFGLTNIGLFTWPVFPSDSTSSEDYGLNRVVFDSSCQLIGLIHLSPNGPEPCLHLMEGEDLETAYKLEIYNAPWKNLPLYGYKFENEIYLNNEVEDFVKSNLEKFHRGTYKQSILDNFPSEVNEKKASIWTCLIRRGPTGIEIPKNFFNRRLIINSVNQIVGIARKAWKGWRPFGELRSLDDAYRTKIFQQRKPEMGNDNWNDVNFRGIHLSGAMLKSNLQIACKIITERMIGINSIEGYPSWTNLETISDQPVLTWPLRMPETFFHEDSNSNAAEMKYSSSAEKSDTLFYEEIERPHTKMNEKFSTVNLQLSTGPSKMIIPLNLSNKFIKRDVDVQLV
;
A
#
# COMPACT_ATOMS: atom_id res chain seq x y z
N MET A 1 -34.10 42.16 30.31
CA MET A 1 -34.49 41.80 28.92
C MET A 1 -33.37 41.17 28.10
N ILE A 2 -32.10 41.55 28.28
CA ILE A 2 -30.96 41.02 27.49
C ILE A 2 -30.64 39.53 27.79
N ALA A 3 -30.94 39.02 28.98
CA ALA A 3 -30.68 37.62 29.34
C ALA A 3 -31.57 36.60 28.60
N TRP A 4 -32.78 37.00 28.15
CA TRP A 4 -33.71 36.10 27.46
C TRP A 4 -33.38 35.93 25.97
N THR A 5 -32.79 36.94 25.34
CA THR A 5 -32.32 36.85 23.95
C THR A 5 -31.08 35.97 23.81
N VAL A 6 -30.16 35.99 24.79
CA VAL A 6 -28.97 35.11 24.77
C VAL A 6 -29.35 33.64 24.97
N LEU A 7 -30.34 33.34 25.83
CA LEU A 7 -30.83 31.97 26.03
C LEU A 7 -31.54 31.42 24.77
N SER A 8 -32.24 32.28 24.02
CA SER A 8 -32.94 31.89 22.80
C SER A 8 -31.99 31.56 21.63
N ILE A 9 -30.84 32.25 21.56
CA ILE A 9 -29.81 31.99 20.53
C ILE A 9 -29.09 30.65 20.79
N LEU A 10 -28.86 30.29 22.05
CA LEU A 10 -28.25 28.99 22.41
C LEU A 10 -29.21 27.80 22.25
N ALA A 11 -30.52 28.01 22.39
CA ALA A 11 -31.51 26.96 22.13
C ALA A 11 -31.65 26.65 20.63
N LEU A 12 -31.54 27.66 19.76
CA LEU A 12 -31.64 27.49 18.30
C LEU A 12 -30.35 26.95 17.65
N SER A 13 -29.18 27.10 18.29
CA SER A 13 -27.91 26.54 17.78
C SER A 13 -27.74 25.04 18.03
N SER A 14 -28.57 24.45 18.89
CA SER A 14 -28.57 23.00 19.17
C SER A 14 -29.09 22.13 18.00
N SER A 15 -29.57 22.73 16.91
CA SER A 15 -30.03 22.01 15.71
C SER A 15 -28.96 21.85 14.62
N CYS A 16 -27.76 22.38 14.82
CA CYS A 16 -26.60 22.15 13.94
C CYS A 16 -25.70 21.01 14.42
N PHE A 17 -26.25 19.99 15.09
CA PHE A 17 -25.55 18.71 15.15
C PHE A 17 -25.58 18.14 13.73
N ALA A 18 -24.49 18.39 12.98
CA ALA A 18 -24.17 17.63 11.78
C ALA A 18 -24.49 16.17 12.09
N LYS A 19 -25.42 15.58 11.33
CA LYS A 19 -25.70 14.14 11.45
C LYS A 19 -24.33 13.46 11.45
N PRO A 20 -23.96 12.72 12.52
CA PRO A 20 -22.67 12.07 12.55
C PRO A 20 -22.57 11.28 11.24
N ALA A 21 -21.49 11.53 10.49
CA ALA A 21 -21.27 10.89 9.21
C ALA A 21 -21.61 9.40 9.37
N SER A 22 -22.44 8.87 8.47
CA SER A 22 -22.81 7.45 8.47
C SER A 22 -21.54 6.66 8.70
N ARG A 23 -21.43 6.00 9.86
CA ARG A 23 -20.25 5.19 10.16
C ARG A 23 -20.15 4.18 9.04
N LYS A 24 -19.02 4.18 8.32
CA LYS A 24 -18.76 3.11 7.36
C LYS A 24 -18.81 1.82 8.16
N SER A 25 -19.54 0.83 7.68
CA SER A 25 -19.65 -0.47 8.38
C SER A 25 -18.29 -1.14 8.55
N HIS A 26 -17.31 -0.72 7.75
CA HIS A 26 -15.97 -1.24 7.76
C HIS A 26 -14.92 -0.27 7.22
N THR A 27 -13.66 -0.54 7.55
CA THR A 27 -12.49 0.18 7.01
C THR A 27 -11.39 -0.81 6.61
N GLU A 28 -10.88 -0.69 5.39
CA GLU A 28 -9.71 -1.44 4.91
C GLU A 28 -8.43 -0.65 5.17
N VAL A 29 -7.42 -1.33 5.71
CA VAL A 29 -6.12 -0.77 6.07
C VAL A 29 -5.00 -1.76 5.78
N PHE A 30 -3.81 -1.27 5.50
CA PHE A 30 -2.58 -2.05 5.45
C PHE A 30 -1.77 -1.77 6.71
N LYS A 31 -1.34 -2.82 7.40
CA LYS A 31 -0.44 -2.73 8.55
C LYS A 31 0.99 -2.97 8.09
N CYS A 32 1.78 -1.90 8.03
CA CYS A 32 3.21 -1.92 7.70
C CYS A 32 4.00 -1.68 9.00
N ARG A 33 4.52 -2.75 9.61
CA ARG A 33 5.09 -2.72 10.97
C ARG A 33 4.13 -2.07 11.99
N ASP A 34 4.44 -0.87 12.45
CA ASP A 34 3.65 -0.13 13.44
C ASP A 34 2.71 0.90 12.81
N GLU A 35 2.77 1.09 11.49
CA GLU A 35 1.99 2.08 10.75
C GLU A 35 0.76 1.45 10.08
N PHE A 36 -0.33 2.21 10.06
CA PHE A 36 -1.57 1.86 9.37
C PHE A 36 -1.78 2.80 8.20
N ILE A 37 -1.86 2.24 7.00
CA ILE A 37 -2.10 2.99 5.76
C ILE A 37 -3.49 2.61 5.26
N SER A 38 -4.39 3.58 5.11
CA SER A 38 -5.73 3.29 4.62
C SER A 38 -5.73 2.87 3.14
N MET A 39 -6.69 2.05 2.74
CA MET A 39 -6.88 1.69 1.32
C MET A 39 -7.03 2.92 0.41
N VAL A 40 -7.65 4.00 0.91
CA VAL A 40 -7.78 5.26 0.17
C VAL A 40 -6.43 5.92 -0.09
N GLN A 41 -5.54 5.93 0.91
CA GLN A 41 -4.19 6.46 0.76
C GLN A 41 -3.34 5.61 -0.18
N ALA A 42 -3.46 4.28 -0.07
CA ALA A 42 -2.79 3.35 -0.98
C ALA A 42 -3.21 3.59 -2.43
N GLN A 43 -4.52 3.67 -2.71
CA GLN A 43 -5.01 3.92 -4.06
C GLN A 43 -4.58 5.29 -4.59
N LYS A 44 -4.65 6.35 -3.76
CA LYS A 44 -4.16 7.69 -4.12
C LYS A 44 -2.66 7.65 -4.49
N ALA A 45 -1.85 6.89 -3.75
CA ALA A 45 -0.43 6.73 -4.04
C ALA A 45 -0.20 5.98 -5.37
N VAL A 46 -0.97 4.93 -5.65
CA VAL A 46 -0.93 4.24 -6.97
C VAL A 46 -1.31 5.18 -8.10
N ASP A 47 -2.36 5.98 -7.94
CA ASP A 47 -2.79 6.94 -8.96
C ASP A 47 -1.72 8.02 -9.23
N ILE A 48 -0.98 8.43 -8.19
CA ILE A 48 0.16 9.35 -8.34
C ILE A 48 1.30 8.64 -9.06
N GLY A 49 1.70 7.45 -8.61
CA GLY A 49 2.79 6.67 -9.21
C GLY A 49 2.53 6.35 -10.68
N CYS A 50 1.34 5.85 -11.00
CA CYS A 50 0.92 5.58 -12.37
C CYS A 50 0.98 6.84 -13.25
N ARG A 51 0.49 7.99 -12.80
CA ARG A 51 0.61 9.25 -13.56
C ARG A 51 2.07 9.66 -13.74
N LYS A 52 2.91 9.45 -12.72
CA LYS A 52 4.34 9.78 -12.78
C LYS A 52 5.12 8.90 -13.74
N MET A 53 4.61 7.74 -14.14
CA MET A 53 5.19 6.95 -15.24
C MET A 53 5.30 7.74 -16.54
N GLN A 54 4.43 8.72 -16.79
CA GLN A 54 4.48 9.57 -17.99
C GLN A 54 5.51 10.70 -17.90
N PHE A 55 5.78 11.22 -16.71
CA PHE A 55 6.51 12.47 -16.53
C PHE A 55 7.87 12.32 -15.87
N ALA A 56 8.09 11.25 -15.11
CA ALA A 56 9.31 11.07 -14.35
C ALA A 56 10.51 10.88 -15.30
N PRO A 57 11.58 11.67 -15.15
CA PRO A 57 12.79 11.51 -15.96
C PRO A 57 13.44 10.12 -15.70
N PRO A 58 14.35 9.67 -16.57
CA PRO A 58 14.98 8.36 -16.42
C PRO A 58 15.84 8.25 -15.15
N THR A 59 16.33 9.40 -14.67
CA THR A 59 17.11 9.53 -13.43
C THR A 59 16.25 9.59 -12.16
N SER A 60 14.92 9.61 -12.30
CA SER A 60 14.04 9.68 -11.14
C SER A 60 14.06 8.34 -10.41
N PRO A 61 14.16 8.34 -9.06
CA PRO A 61 14.08 7.11 -8.28
C PRO A 61 12.67 6.50 -8.33
N PHE A 62 11.64 7.25 -8.74
CA PHE A 62 10.27 6.78 -8.76
C PHE A 62 9.50 7.23 -10.01
N PRO A 63 8.52 6.43 -10.49
CA PRO A 63 8.21 5.07 -10.03
C PRO A 63 9.35 4.11 -10.36
N ALA A 64 9.62 3.16 -9.48
CA ALA A 64 10.71 2.21 -9.66
C ALA A 64 10.19 0.86 -10.12
N SER A 65 11.04 0.09 -10.79
CA SER A 65 10.77 -1.32 -11.11
C SER A 65 10.94 -2.19 -9.86
N PHE A 66 10.04 -3.15 -9.68
CA PHE A 66 10.03 -4.07 -8.55
C PHE A 66 9.96 -5.52 -9.04
N SER A 67 11.05 -6.26 -8.83
CA SER A 67 11.23 -7.62 -9.37
C SER A 67 10.65 -8.73 -8.49
N GLU A 68 10.41 -8.47 -7.20
CA GLU A 68 9.99 -9.49 -6.22
C GLU A 68 8.48 -9.73 -6.24
N SER A 69 7.94 -10.01 -7.42
CA SER A 69 6.51 -10.28 -7.65
C SER A 69 5.98 -11.49 -6.88
N GLU A 70 6.87 -12.43 -6.55
CA GLU A 70 6.60 -13.64 -5.79
C GLU A 70 6.16 -13.37 -4.35
N LEU A 71 6.50 -12.20 -3.77
CA LEU A 71 5.98 -11.79 -2.46
C LEU A 71 4.46 -11.68 -2.44
N PHE A 72 3.85 -11.46 -3.60
CA PHE A 72 2.39 -11.39 -3.79
C PHE A 72 1.82 -12.67 -4.45
N GLY A 73 2.64 -13.72 -4.57
CA GLY A 73 2.28 -14.95 -5.26
C GLY A 73 2.14 -14.78 -6.78
N LEU A 74 2.54 -13.64 -7.34
CA LEU A 74 2.53 -13.41 -8.78
C LEU A 74 3.82 -13.98 -9.39
N THR A 75 3.73 -14.45 -10.63
CA THR A 75 4.89 -14.93 -11.39
C THR A 75 4.89 -14.29 -12.78
N ASN A 76 6.06 -14.20 -13.40
CA ASN A 76 6.26 -13.68 -14.75
C ASN A 76 5.65 -12.28 -14.96
N ILE A 77 5.67 -11.43 -13.93
CA ILE A 77 5.23 -10.03 -14.02
C ILE A 77 6.30 -9.09 -13.47
N GLY A 78 6.45 -7.94 -14.13
CA GLY A 78 7.13 -6.80 -13.55
C GLY A 78 6.16 -5.89 -12.81
N LEU A 79 6.49 -5.54 -11.57
CA LEU A 79 5.72 -4.60 -10.77
C LEU A 79 6.44 -3.26 -10.66
N PHE A 80 5.73 -2.26 -10.14
CA PHE A 80 6.27 -0.94 -9.90
C PHE A 80 5.99 -0.49 -8.48
N THR A 81 6.88 0.32 -7.90
CA THR A 81 6.72 0.89 -6.56
C THR A 81 6.58 2.40 -6.57
N TRP A 82 5.84 2.91 -5.59
CA TRP A 82 5.73 4.34 -5.30
C TRP A 82 5.64 4.59 -3.78
N PRO A 83 6.26 5.65 -3.23
CA PRO A 83 6.17 5.99 -1.81
C PRO A 83 4.73 6.19 -1.32
N VAL A 84 4.45 5.75 -0.10
CA VAL A 84 3.17 5.96 0.56
C VAL A 84 3.36 6.28 2.03
N PHE A 85 2.54 7.20 2.54
CA PHE A 85 2.66 7.74 3.88
C PHE A 85 1.34 7.60 4.66
N PRO A 86 1.40 7.34 5.97
CA PRO A 86 0.20 7.22 6.81
C PRO A 86 -0.53 8.55 7.02
N SER A 87 0.11 9.69 6.78
CA SER A 87 -0.51 11.02 6.78
C SER A 87 -0.12 11.83 5.53
N ASP A 88 -0.94 12.81 5.17
CA ASP A 88 -0.66 13.73 4.04
C ASP A 88 0.48 14.75 4.34
N SER A 89 1.17 14.61 5.48
CA SER A 89 2.03 15.66 6.07
C SER A 89 3.54 15.33 6.04
N THR A 90 4.04 14.73 4.96
CA THR A 90 5.48 14.46 4.84
C THR A 90 6.20 15.53 4.01
N SER A 91 7.37 15.94 4.49
CA SER A 91 8.30 16.80 3.75
C SER A 91 8.85 16.04 2.55
N SER A 92 9.08 16.73 1.44
CA SER A 92 9.42 16.14 0.13
C SER A 92 10.76 15.41 0.05
N GLU A 93 11.57 15.42 1.11
CA GLU A 93 12.95 14.92 1.09
C GLU A 93 13.09 13.47 1.59
N ASP A 94 12.14 12.96 2.38
CA ASP A 94 12.14 11.56 2.81
C ASP A 94 11.08 10.75 2.06
N TYR A 95 11.52 9.76 1.30
CA TYR A 95 10.63 8.83 0.59
C TYR A 95 10.00 7.80 1.53
N GLY A 96 10.36 7.78 2.81
CA GLY A 96 9.89 6.81 3.80
C GLY A 96 10.30 5.38 3.46
N LEU A 97 9.81 4.42 4.25
CA LEU A 97 10.10 3.00 4.07
C LEU A 97 8.94 2.20 3.47
N ASN A 98 7.73 2.76 3.40
CA ASN A 98 6.59 2.06 2.83
C ASN A 98 6.43 2.39 1.35
N ARG A 99 6.09 1.38 0.56
CA ARG A 99 5.78 1.52 -0.86
C ARG A 99 4.43 0.88 -1.15
N VAL A 100 3.63 1.53 -2.00
CA VAL A 100 2.61 0.80 -2.75
C VAL A 100 3.29 0.05 -3.89
N VAL A 101 2.79 -1.14 -4.19
CA VAL A 101 3.18 -1.96 -5.32
C VAL A 101 2.02 -2.04 -6.29
N PHE A 102 2.23 -1.73 -7.55
CA PHE A 102 1.21 -1.74 -8.60
C PHE A 102 1.74 -2.34 -9.90
N ASP A 103 0.84 -2.84 -10.75
CA ASP A 103 1.19 -3.45 -12.03
C ASP A 103 1.17 -2.46 -13.22
N SER A 104 1.47 -2.96 -14.43
CA SER A 104 1.42 -2.19 -15.68
C SER A 104 0.00 -1.68 -16.04
N SER A 105 -1.05 -2.25 -15.44
CA SER A 105 -2.43 -1.79 -15.58
C SER A 105 -2.78 -0.67 -14.57
N CYS A 106 -1.85 -0.30 -13.69
CA CYS A 106 -2.02 0.61 -12.56
C CYS A 106 -3.01 0.10 -11.51
N GLN A 107 -3.08 -1.22 -11.35
CA GLN A 107 -3.85 -1.86 -10.28
C GLN A 107 -2.96 -2.02 -9.04
N LEU A 108 -3.49 -1.67 -7.86
CA LEU A 108 -2.83 -1.90 -6.58
C LEU A 108 -2.67 -3.41 -6.34
N ILE A 109 -1.44 -3.88 -6.20
CA ILE A 109 -1.12 -5.28 -5.86
C ILE A 109 -1.01 -5.47 -4.34
N GLY A 110 -0.43 -4.51 -3.64
CA GLY A 110 -0.26 -4.54 -2.20
C GLY A 110 0.69 -3.44 -1.73
N LEU A 111 1.11 -3.51 -0.46
CA LEU A 111 2.13 -2.63 0.10
C LEU A 111 3.31 -3.46 0.58
N ILE A 112 4.49 -2.85 0.55
CA ILE A 112 5.70 -3.38 1.16
C ILE A 112 6.30 -2.36 2.12
N HIS A 113 7.00 -2.85 3.13
CA HIS A 113 7.89 -2.11 3.98
C HIS A 113 9.34 -2.50 3.68
N LEU A 114 10.19 -1.54 3.38
CA LEU A 114 11.61 -1.78 3.12
C LEU A 114 12.34 -1.99 4.44
N SER A 115 12.96 -3.16 4.61
CA SER A 115 13.83 -3.47 5.75
C SER A 115 15.27 -3.77 5.32
N PRO A 116 16.23 -3.77 6.26
CA PRO A 116 17.60 -4.21 5.97
C PRO A 116 17.70 -5.65 5.45
N ASN A 117 16.68 -6.48 5.71
CA ASN A 117 16.63 -7.87 5.26
C ASN A 117 15.92 -8.05 3.91
N GLY A 118 15.41 -6.97 3.33
CA GLY A 118 14.61 -6.97 2.10
C GLY A 118 13.22 -6.35 2.29
N PRO A 119 12.43 -6.28 1.21
CA PRO A 119 11.05 -5.81 1.28
C PRO A 119 10.16 -6.86 1.97
N GLU A 120 9.33 -6.39 2.89
CA GLU A 120 8.37 -7.21 3.64
C GLU A 120 6.94 -6.80 3.24
N PRO A 121 6.06 -7.73 2.81
CA PRO A 121 4.68 -7.38 2.50
C PRO A 121 3.93 -6.91 3.74
N CYS A 122 3.17 -5.82 3.61
CA CYS A 122 2.29 -5.33 4.66
C CYS A 122 1.01 -6.16 4.72
N LEU A 123 0.47 -6.39 5.91
CA LEU A 123 -0.78 -7.14 6.10
C LEU A 123 -1.97 -6.31 5.65
N HIS A 124 -2.79 -6.82 4.72
CA HIS A 124 -4.06 -6.22 4.35
C HIS A 124 -5.13 -6.64 5.35
N LEU A 125 -5.59 -5.70 6.15
CA LEU A 125 -6.54 -5.92 7.23
C LEU A 125 -7.84 -5.16 6.96
N MET A 126 -8.88 -5.64 7.62
CA MET A 126 -10.18 -5.02 7.63
C MET A 126 -10.75 -4.94 9.03
N GLU A 127 -11.22 -3.76 9.39
CA GLU A 127 -11.88 -3.49 10.67
C GLU A 127 -13.39 -3.49 10.50
N GLY A 128 -14.08 -4.37 11.22
CA GLY A 128 -15.54 -4.37 11.35
C GLY A 128 -15.95 -3.67 12.64
N GLU A 129 -16.32 -2.39 12.57
CA GLU A 129 -16.71 -1.61 13.76
C GLU A 129 -18.09 -2.00 14.30
N ASP A 130 -19.03 -2.30 13.40
CA ASP A 130 -20.35 -2.83 13.71
C ASP A 130 -20.40 -4.28 13.28
N LEU A 131 -20.21 -5.20 14.24
CA LEU A 131 -20.17 -6.63 13.97
C LEU A 131 -21.47 -7.15 13.34
N GLU A 132 -22.64 -6.60 13.70
CA GLU A 132 -23.91 -7.08 13.15
C GLU A 132 -24.01 -6.79 11.66
N THR A 133 -23.57 -5.58 11.26
CA THR A 133 -23.50 -5.21 9.85
C THR A 133 -22.34 -5.92 9.15
N ALA A 134 -21.18 -6.06 9.80
CA ALA A 134 -20.00 -6.68 9.23
C ALA A 134 -20.21 -8.16 8.86
N TYR A 135 -20.91 -8.93 9.69
CA TYR A 135 -21.18 -10.35 9.44
C TYR A 135 -22.08 -10.60 8.23
N LYS A 136 -22.77 -9.57 7.74
CA LYS A 136 -23.60 -9.60 6.52
C LYS A 136 -22.80 -9.20 5.27
N LEU A 137 -21.53 -8.80 5.42
CA LEU A 137 -20.69 -8.36 4.30
C LEU A 137 -20.06 -9.54 3.56
N GLU A 138 -19.93 -9.35 2.25
CA GLU A 138 -19.13 -10.18 1.36
C GLU A 138 -18.11 -9.27 0.66
N ILE A 139 -16.85 -9.68 0.68
CA ILE A 139 -15.72 -8.83 0.35
C ILE A 139 -14.79 -9.62 -0.53
N TYR A 140 -14.57 -9.14 -1.75
CA TYR A 140 -13.78 -9.86 -2.74
C TYR A 140 -14.29 -11.30 -2.96
N ASN A 141 -15.61 -11.47 -2.97
CA ASN A 141 -16.30 -12.76 -3.07
C ASN A 141 -16.04 -13.72 -1.89
N ALA A 142 -15.57 -13.20 -0.75
CA ALA A 142 -15.38 -13.93 0.49
C ALA A 142 -16.34 -13.41 1.57
N PRO A 143 -17.22 -14.26 2.14
CA PRO A 143 -18.05 -13.87 3.28
C PRO A 143 -17.19 -13.47 4.48
N TRP A 144 -17.56 -12.39 5.19
CA TRP A 144 -16.82 -11.88 6.36
C TRP A 144 -16.38 -12.96 7.34
N LYS A 145 -17.31 -13.85 7.71
CA LYS A 145 -17.11 -14.93 8.68
C LYS A 145 -16.02 -15.93 8.26
N ASN A 146 -15.75 -16.05 6.97
CA ASN A 146 -14.74 -16.96 6.42
C ASN A 146 -13.35 -16.31 6.33
N LEU A 147 -13.25 -14.99 6.51
CA LEU A 147 -11.95 -14.31 6.52
C LEU A 147 -11.18 -14.65 7.81
N PRO A 148 -9.86 -14.92 7.73
CA PRO A 148 -9.05 -15.23 8.90
C PRO A 148 -9.09 -14.10 9.95
N LEU A 149 -9.38 -14.44 11.20
CA LEU A 149 -9.36 -13.49 12.30
C LEU A 149 -7.92 -13.15 12.67
N TYR A 150 -7.53 -11.90 12.47
CA TYR A 150 -6.22 -11.38 12.86
C TYR A 150 -6.19 -11.00 14.35
N GLY A 151 -7.27 -10.41 14.85
CA GLY A 151 -7.39 -10.02 16.24
C GLY A 151 -8.54 -9.07 16.51
N TYR A 152 -8.45 -8.33 17.61
CA TYR A 152 -9.46 -7.37 18.03
C TYR A 152 -8.82 -6.00 18.24
N LYS A 153 -9.47 -4.94 17.76
CA LYS A 153 -9.00 -3.57 17.88
C LYS A 153 -9.86 -2.74 18.83
N PHE A 154 -9.19 -1.93 19.63
CA PHE A 154 -9.81 -0.91 20.45
C PHE A 154 -8.92 0.33 20.51
N GLU A 155 -9.38 1.44 19.93
CA GLU A 155 -8.58 2.66 19.80
C GLU A 155 -7.25 2.33 19.08
N ASN A 156 -6.11 2.57 19.74
CA ASN A 156 -4.77 2.27 19.20
C ASN A 156 -4.22 0.92 19.68
N GLU A 157 -5.02 0.13 20.40
CA GLU A 157 -4.60 -1.18 20.90
C GLU A 157 -5.10 -2.31 20.00
N ILE A 158 -4.24 -3.30 19.76
CA ILE A 158 -4.58 -4.55 19.06
C ILE A 158 -4.31 -5.74 19.99
N TYR A 159 -5.30 -6.63 20.04
CA TYR A 159 -5.24 -7.91 20.74
C TYR A 159 -5.14 -9.00 19.67
N LEU A 160 -3.93 -9.51 19.41
CA LEU A 160 -3.70 -10.49 18.35
C LEU A 160 -4.41 -11.80 18.69
N ASN A 161 -4.99 -12.46 17.69
CA ASN A 161 -5.81 -13.66 17.93
C ASN A 161 -5.01 -14.78 18.63
N ASN A 162 -3.76 -15.02 18.22
CA ASN A 162 -2.87 -16.00 18.87
C ASN A 162 -2.62 -15.67 20.35
N GLU A 163 -2.36 -14.41 20.70
CA GLU A 163 -2.17 -13.99 22.08
C GLU A 163 -3.45 -14.15 22.91
N VAL A 164 -4.62 -13.90 22.30
CA VAL A 164 -5.92 -14.12 22.95
C VAL A 164 -6.14 -15.61 23.21
N GLU A 165 -5.87 -16.47 22.22
CA GLU A 165 -5.98 -17.92 22.36
C GLU A 165 -5.05 -18.47 23.45
N ASP A 166 -3.79 -18.06 23.45
CA ASP A 166 -2.81 -18.49 24.45
C ASP A 166 -3.17 -18.01 25.85
N PHE A 167 -3.70 -16.79 25.95
CA PHE A 167 -4.21 -16.24 27.20
C PHE A 167 -5.41 -17.06 27.71
N VAL A 168 -6.38 -17.41 26.86
CA VAL A 168 -7.53 -18.24 27.24
C VAL A 168 -7.07 -19.60 27.74
N LYS A 169 -6.23 -20.30 26.96
CA LYS A 169 -5.69 -21.61 27.33
C LYS A 169 -5.01 -21.58 28.70
N SER A 170 -4.21 -20.55 28.97
CA SER A 170 -3.45 -20.41 30.22
C SER A 170 -4.30 -19.97 31.42
N ASN A 171 -5.54 -19.51 31.20
CA ASN A 171 -6.37 -18.92 32.25
C ASN A 171 -7.80 -19.51 32.34
N LEU A 172 -8.07 -20.68 31.76
CA LEU A 172 -9.40 -21.32 31.74
C LEU A 172 -10.07 -21.37 33.14
N GLU A 173 -9.32 -21.77 34.17
CA GLU A 173 -9.80 -21.83 35.56
C GLU A 173 -10.31 -20.48 36.10
N LYS A 174 -9.80 -19.36 35.57
CA LYS A 174 -10.26 -18.01 35.95
C LYS A 174 -11.52 -17.62 35.20
N PHE A 175 -11.75 -18.15 34.01
CA PHE A 175 -13.02 -17.97 33.29
C PHE A 175 -14.16 -18.72 33.97
N HIS A 176 -13.95 -19.99 34.35
CA HIS A 176 -14.99 -20.78 35.02
C HIS A 176 -15.38 -20.24 36.41
N ARG A 177 -14.46 -19.57 37.11
CA ARG A 177 -14.75 -18.80 38.33
C ARG A 177 -15.34 -17.41 38.06
N GLY A 178 -15.38 -17.00 36.79
CA GLY A 178 -15.82 -15.70 36.34
C GLY A 178 -17.32 -15.48 36.50
N THR A 179 -17.75 -14.26 36.23
CA THR A 179 -19.16 -13.89 36.30
C THR A 179 -19.88 -14.22 34.98
N TYR A 180 -20.98 -14.97 35.09
CA TYR A 180 -21.95 -15.11 34.02
C TYR A 180 -22.64 -13.78 33.75
N LYS A 181 -22.59 -13.28 32.51
CA LYS A 181 -23.16 -11.97 32.13
C LYS A 181 -23.78 -12.00 30.75
N GLN A 182 -24.98 -12.56 30.65
CA GLN A 182 -25.68 -12.70 29.36
C GLN A 182 -25.88 -11.37 28.62
N SER A 183 -26.07 -10.25 29.35
CA SER A 183 -26.27 -8.91 28.75
C SER A 183 -25.09 -8.36 27.96
N ILE A 184 -23.94 -9.04 27.97
CA ILE A 184 -22.83 -8.69 27.08
C ILE A 184 -23.15 -9.10 25.63
N LEU A 185 -23.88 -10.20 25.45
CA LEU A 185 -24.16 -10.78 24.13
C LEU A 185 -25.19 -10.01 23.32
N ASP A 186 -25.98 -9.14 23.96
CA ASP A 186 -26.99 -8.31 23.30
C ASP A 186 -26.39 -7.40 22.20
N ASN A 187 -25.06 -7.24 22.18
CA ASN A 187 -24.32 -6.42 21.22
C ASN A 187 -23.42 -7.26 20.28
N PHE A 188 -23.53 -8.59 20.31
CA PHE A 188 -22.84 -9.49 19.39
C PHE A 188 -23.81 -10.03 18.33
N PRO A 189 -23.33 -10.36 17.12
CA PRO A 189 -24.17 -10.97 16.09
C PRO A 189 -24.83 -12.26 16.57
N SER A 190 -26.04 -12.53 16.11
CA SER A 190 -26.80 -13.73 16.46
C SER A 190 -26.06 -15.02 16.11
N GLU A 191 -25.25 -14.99 15.07
CA GLU A 191 -24.40 -16.04 14.53
C GLU A 191 -23.29 -16.43 15.51
N VAL A 192 -22.78 -15.46 16.27
CA VAL A 192 -21.81 -15.68 17.35
C VAL A 192 -22.52 -16.23 18.60
N ASN A 193 -23.80 -15.91 18.75
CA ASN A 193 -24.68 -16.36 19.83
C ASN A 193 -25.45 -17.65 19.46
N GLU A 194 -24.99 -18.40 18.45
CA GLU A 194 -25.61 -19.64 18.01
C GLU A 194 -25.52 -20.69 19.12
N LYS A 195 -26.68 -20.83 19.79
CA LYS A 195 -26.97 -21.60 21.00
C LYS A 195 -26.75 -20.75 22.24
N LYS A 196 -27.75 -20.81 23.13
CA LYS A 196 -27.76 -20.32 24.51
C LYS A 196 -26.67 -20.98 25.37
N ALA A 197 -25.44 -21.04 24.86
CA ALA A 197 -24.29 -21.56 25.53
C ALA A 197 -23.98 -20.60 26.66
N SER A 198 -23.77 -21.15 27.86
CA SER A 198 -23.38 -20.35 29.00
C SER A 198 -22.08 -19.61 28.67
N ILE A 199 -22.04 -18.30 28.84
CA ILE A 199 -20.83 -17.52 28.62
C ILE A 199 -20.07 -17.25 29.90
N TRP A 200 -18.75 -17.31 29.80
CA TRP A 200 -17.82 -16.96 30.85
C TRP A 200 -17.00 -15.76 30.44
N THR A 201 -16.66 -14.92 31.42
CA THR A 201 -15.95 -13.67 31.16
C THR A 201 -14.80 -13.48 32.11
N CYS A 202 -13.68 -12.99 31.58
CA CYS A 202 -12.50 -12.64 32.36
C CYS A 202 -12.15 -11.16 32.13
N LEU A 203 -11.74 -10.46 33.19
CA LEU A 203 -11.22 -9.10 33.06
C LEU A 203 -9.85 -9.16 32.38
N ILE A 204 -9.65 -8.28 31.40
CA ILE A 204 -8.39 -8.19 30.67
C ILE A 204 -7.91 -6.74 30.55
N ARG A 205 -6.60 -6.58 30.37
CA ARG A 205 -5.97 -5.35 29.85
C ARG A 205 -4.79 -5.73 28.96
N ARG A 206 -4.38 -4.82 28.08
CA ARG A 206 -3.12 -4.91 27.36
C ARG A 206 -1.99 -4.45 28.29
N GLY A 207 -1.10 -5.36 28.63
CA GLY A 207 0.15 -5.09 29.35
C GLY A 207 1.35 -5.00 28.40
N PRO A 208 2.54 -4.70 28.94
CA PRO A 208 3.77 -4.58 28.14
C PRO A 208 4.20 -5.90 27.49
N THR A 209 3.83 -7.03 28.07
CA THR A 209 4.19 -8.38 27.61
C THR A 209 3.01 -9.14 26.99
N GLY A 210 1.91 -8.46 26.67
CA GLY A 210 0.70 -9.09 26.12
C GLY A 210 -0.53 -8.92 27.00
N ILE A 211 -1.46 -9.88 26.94
CA ILE A 211 -2.74 -9.80 27.64
C ILE A 211 -2.59 -10.26 29.08
N GLU A 212 -3.11 -9.48 30.02
CA GLU A 212 -3.03 -9.78 31.45
C GLU A 212 -4.34 -9.52 32.19
N ILE A 213 -4.47 -10.11 33.38
CA ILE A 213 -5.62 -9.90 34.26
C ILE A 213 -5.32 -8.73 35.19
N PRO A 214 -6.08 -7.63 35.12
CA PRO A 214 -5.83 -6.47 35.94
C PRO A 214 -6.14 -6.76 37.42
N LYS A 215 -5.38 -6.13 38.33
CA LYS A 215 -5.63 -6.17 39.78
C LYS A 215 -6.85 -5.33 40.18
N ASN A 216 -7.15 -4.28 39.41
CA ASN A 216 -8.22 -3.33 39.68
C ASN A 216 -9.40 -3.54 38.73
N PHE A 217 -10.54 -2.93 39.05
CA PHE A 217 -11.70 -2.90 38.16
C PHE A 217 -11.32 -2.29 36.81
N PHE A 218 -11.49 -3.09 35.76
CA PHE A 218 -11.25 -2.67 34.39
C PHE A 218 -12.52 -2.86 33.57
N ASN A 219 -12.75 -1.96 32.64
CA ASN A 219 -13.97 -1.95 31.84
C ASN A 219 -13.85 -2.84 30.60
N ARG A 220 -12.90 -3.78 30.52
CA ARG A 220 -12.73 -4.68 29.38
C ARG A 220 -12.85 -6.14 29.82
N ARG A 221 -13.50 -6.95 28.99
CA ARG A 221 -13.72 -8.38 29.24
C ARG A 221 -13.50 -9.18 27.97
N LEU A 222 -12.75 -10.27 28.12
CA LEU A 222 -12.68 -11.36 27.16
C LEU A 222 -13.81 -12.34 27.47
N ILE A 223 -14.50 -12.80 26.44
CA ILE A 223 -15.70 -13.61 26.52
C ILE A 223 -15.43 -14.93 25.82
N ILE A 224 -15.72 -16.03 26.51
CA ILE A 224 -15.70 -17.38 25.94
C ILE A 224 -17.06 -18.04 26.16
N ASN A 225 -17.40 -18.99 25.31
CA ASN A 225 -18.63 -19.79 25.47
C ASN A 225 -18.38 -21.05 26.33
N SER A 226 -19.43 -21.86 26.47
CA SER A 226 -19.40 -23.06 27.33
C SER A 226 -18.42 -24.15 26.87
N VAL A 227 -17.93 -24.05 25.63
CA VAL A 227 -16.97 -24.98 25.01
C VAL A 227 -15.58 -24.33 24.84
N ASN A 228 -15.30 -23.28 25.61
CA ASN A 228 -14.02 -22.55 25.62
C ASN A 228 -13.64 -21.89 24.28
N GLN A 229 -14.59 -21.69 23.37
CA GLN A 229 -14.36 -20.91 22.15
C GLN A 229 -14.45 -19.42 22.48
N ILE A 230 -13.57 -18.64 21.87
CA ILE A 230 -13.56 -17.18 22.00
C ILE A 230 -14.76 -16.62 21.26
N VAL A 231 -15.60 -15.89 22.00
CA VAL A 231 -16.74 -15.14 21.46
C VAL A 231 -16.29 -13.75 21.02
N GLY A 232 -15.38 -13.14 21.78
CA GLY A 232 -14.78 -11.86 21.45
C GLY A 232 -14.40 -11.05 22.68
N ILE A 233 -14.07 -9.79 22.46
CA ILE A 233 -13.71 -8.84 23.52
C ILE A 233 -14.74 -7.72 23.55
N ALA A 234 -15.16 -7.33 24.74
CA ALA A 234 -16.07 -6.21 24.92
C ALA A 234 -15.61 -5.25 26.02
N ARG A 235 -16.02 -4.00 25.90
CA ARG A 235 -15.89 -3.01 26.98
C ARG A 235 -17.23 -2.55 27.53
N LYS A 236 -17.23 -2.17 28.80
CA LYS A 236 -18.35 -1.46 29.42
C LYS A 236 -18.28 0.01 29.04
N ALA A 237 -19.27 0.48 28.30
CA ALA A 237 -19.56 1.88 28.06
C ALA A 237 -20.73 2.33 28.95
N TRP A 238 -21.08 3.63 28.92
CA TRP A 238 -22.19 4.16 29.72
C TRP A 238 -23.52 3.44 29.41
N LYS A 239 -23.83 3.23 28.11
CA LYS A 239 -25.10 2.65 27.66
C LYS A 239 -25.14 1.12 27.59
N GLY A 240 -24.08 0.43 28.01
CA GLY A 240 -24.02 -1.03 27.92
C GLY A 240 -22.64 -1.55 27.52
N TRP A 241 -22.58 -2.82 27.12
CA TRP A 241 -21.37 -3.43 26.60
C TRP A 241 -21.21 -3.09 25.12
N ARG A 242 -19.98 -2.91 24.67
CA ARG A 242 -19.65 -2.69 23.27
C ARG A 242 -18.55 -3.66 22.87
N PRO A 243 -18.74 -4.47 21.82
CA PRO A 243 -17.67 -5.30 21.31
C PRO A 243 -16.52 -4.43 20.81
N PHE A 244 -15.33 -5.03 20.77
CA PHE A 244 -14.19 -4.50 20.04
C PHE A 244 -14.37 -4.76 18.56
N GLY A 245 -13.73 -3.93 17.72
CA GLY A 245 -13.73 -4.17 16.29
C GLY A 245 -12.98 -5.47 15.98
N GLU A 246 -13.58 -6.35 15.19
CA GLU A 246 -12.84 -7.50 14.66
C GLU A 246 -11.89 -7.00 13.56
N LEU A 247 -10.62 -7.40 13.64
CA LEU A 247 -9.65 -7.25 12.57
C LEU A 247 -9.52 -8.58 11.85
N ARG A 248 -9.81 -8.62 10.55
CA ARG A 248 -9.66 -9.81 9.71
C ARG A 248 -8.66 -9.56 8.60
N SER A 249 -7.88 -10.59 8.24
CA SER A 249 -6.97 -10.52 7.09
C SER A 249 -7.75 -10.65 5.79
N LEU A 250 -7.39 -9.79 4.83
CA LEU A 250 -7.88 -9.79 3.47
C LEU A 250 -6.85 -10.34 2.48
N ASP A 251 -5.66 -10.74 2.91
CA ASP A 251 -4.53 -11.05 2.01
C ASP A 251 -4.91 -12.09 0.94
N ASP A 252 -5.50 -13.22 1.34
CA ASP A 252 -5.89 -14.28 0.42
C ASP A 252 -7.07 -13.89 -0.50
N ALA A 253 -8.07 -13.21 0.07
CA ALA A 253 -9.25 -12.77 -0.67
C ALA A 253 -8.92 -11.68 -1.68
N TYR A 254 -8.10 -10.70 -1.27
CA TYR A 254 -7.60 -9.63 -2.13
C TYR A 254 -6.71 -10.19 -3.23
N ARG A 255 -5.76 -11.07 -2.91
CA ARG A 255 -4.91 -11.74 -3.91
C ARG A 255 -5.75 -12.48 -4.95
N THR A 256 -6.79 -13.20 -4.51
CA THR A 256 -7.72 -13.90 -5.42
C THR A 256 -8.44 -12.91 -6.34
N LYS A 257 -8.92 -11.78 -5.81
CA LYS A 257 -9.54 -10.70 -6.60
C LYS A 257 -8.56 -10.12 -7.63
N ILE A 258 -7.31 -9.87 -7.25
CA ILE A 258 -6.28 -9.41 -8.18
C ILE A 258 -6.08 -10.41 -9.32
N PHE A 259 -5.92 -11.70 -9.02
CA PHE A 259 -5.81 -12.73 -10.06
C PHE A 259 -7.01 -12.80 -11.00
N GLN A 260 -8.22 -12.64 -10.48
CA GLN A 260 -9.45 -12.67 -11.30
C GLN A 260 -9.62 -11.44 -12.19
N GLN A 261 -9.20 -10.26 -11.70
CA GLN A 261 -9.34 -8.99 -12.43
C GLN A 261 -8.21 -8.78 -13.45
N ARG A 262 -7.09 -9.46 -13.26
CA ARG A 262 -5.93 -9.30 -14.13
C ARG A 262 -6.23 -9.86 -15.52
N LYS A 263 -6.08 -9.00 -16.52
CA LYS A 263 -6.17 -9.41 -17.92
C LYS A 263 -4.97 -10.30 -18.25
N PRO A 264 -5.14 -11.33 -19.10
CA PRO A 264 -3.99 -12.08 -19.61
C PRO A 264 -3.03 -11.10 -20.27
N GLU A 265 -1.74 -11.27 -20.00
CA GLU A 265 -0.73 -10.39 -20.59
C GLU A 265 -0.77 -10.50 -22.12
N MET A 266 -0.77 -9.35 -22.79
CA MET A 266 -0.70 -9.32 -24.24
C MET A 266 0.67 -9.83 -24.71
N GLY A 267 0.66 -10.79 -25.65
CA GLY A 267 1.84 -11.41 -26.22
C GLY A 267 2.35 -12.60 -25.40
N ASN A 268 2.50 -13.76 -26.05
CA ASN A 268 3.07 -14.98 -25.47
C ASN A 268 4.57 -15.11 -25.75
N ASP A 269 5.20 -14.03 -26.21
CA ASP A 269 6.62 -14.06 -26.54
C ASP A 269 7.42 -14.15 -25.24
N ASN A 270 8.31 -15.13 -25.17
CA ASN A 270 9.30 -15.19 -24.11
C ASN A 270 10.35 -14.12 -24.38
N TRP A 271 10.36 -13.09 -23.55
CA TRP A 271 11.37 -12.05 -23.60
C TRP A 271 12.61 -12.52 -22.87
N ASN A 272 13.77 -12.33 -23.49
CA ASN A 272 15.04 -12.62 -22.84
C ASN A 272 15.32 -11.56 -21.78
N ASP A 273 15.92 -12.00 -20.68
CA ASP A 273 16.47 -11.11 -19.67
C ASP A 273 17.57 -10.22 -20.27
N VAL A 274 17.64 -8.98 -19.78
CA VAL A 274 18.68 -8.03 -20.16
C VAL A 274 19.52 -7.74 -18.92
N ASN A 275 20.83 -7.94 -19.03
CA ASN A 275 21.78 -7.48 -18.04
C ASN A 275 22.58 -6.31 -18.61
N PHE A 276 22.47 -5.15 -17.98
CA PHE A 276 23.17 -3.94 -18.39
C PHE A 276 23.93 -3.37 -17.20
N ARG A 277 25.27 -3.40 -17.27
CA ARG A 277 26.16 -2.86 -16.21
C ARG A 277 25.85 -3.42 -14.81
N GLY A 278 25.55 -4.72 -14.72
CA GLY A 278 25.21 -5.38 -13.46
C GLY A 278 23.75 -5.23 -13.05
N ILE A 279 22.94 -4.48 -13.81
CA ILE A 279 21.51 -4.35 -13.58
C ILE A 279 20.80 -5.41 -14.41
N HIS A 280 20.18 -6.35 -13.71
CA HIS A 280 19.36 -7.38 -14.34
C HIS A 280 17.91 -6.90 -14.42
N LEU A 281 17.38 -6.84 -15.65
CA LEU A 281 15.97 -6.64 -15.94
C LEU A 281 15.44 -7.93 -16.55
N SER A 282 14.52 -8.59 -15.84
CA SER A 282 13.88 -9.79 -16.36
C SER A 282 13.03 -9.50 -17.59
N GLY A 283 12.81 -10.50 -18.44
CA GLY A 283 11.88 -10.39 -19.57
C GLY A 283 10.49 -9.92 -19.15
N ALA A 284 10.00 -10.38 -17.99
CA ALA A 284 8.75 -9.94 -17.40
C ALA A 284 8.74 -8.44 -17.05
N MET A 285 9.85 -7.92 -16.53
CA MET A 285 9.99 -6.50 -16.21
C MET A 285 9.99 -5.62 -17.47
N LEU A 286 10.70 -6.05 -18.52
CA LEU A 286 10.73 -5.37 -19.81
C LEU A 286 9.33 -5.32 -20.44
N LYS A 287 8.64 -6.46 -20.44
CA LYS A 287 7.26 -6.57 -20.92
C LYS A 287 6.30 -5.66 -20.15
N SER A 288 6.45 -5.57 -18.84
CA SER A 288 5.59 -4.72 -17.99
C SER A 288 5.83 -3.23 -18.23
N ASN A 289 7.10 -2.81 -18.38
CA ASN A 289 7.46 -1.44 -18.77
C ASN A 289 6.87 -1.07 -20.15
N LEU A 290 6.90 -2.00 -21.09
CA LEU A 290 6.33 -1.81 -22.41
C LEU A 290 4.80 -1.72 -22.38
N GLN A 291 4.14 -2.60 -21.63
CA GLN A 291 2.69 -2.59 -21.50
C GLN A 291 2.17 -1.25 -20.96
N ILE A 292 2.80 -0.72 -19.91
CA ILE A 292 2.40 0.57 -19.34
C ILE A 292 2.72 1.74 -20.29
N ALA A 293 3.83 1.68 -21.03
CA ALA A 293 4.12 2.64 -22.10
C ALA A 293 3.03 2.64 -23.18
N CYS A 294 2.69 1.46 -23.72
CA CYS A 294 1.62 1.31 -24.71
C CYS A 294 0.27 1.81 -24.21
N LYS A 295 -0.08 1.48 -22.94
CA LYS A 295 -1.30 1.96 -22.30
C LYS A 295 -1.36 3.49 -22.30
N ILE A 296 -0.32 4.14 -21.76
CA ILE A 296 -0.27 5.61 -21.64
C ILE A 296 -0.30 6.27 -23.03
N ILE A 297 0.41 5.72 -24.01
CA ILE A 297 0.39 6.24 -25.39
C ILE A 297 -1.01 6.13 -26.00
N THR A 298 -1.67 4.99 -25.81
CA THR A 298 -3.03 4.75 -26.34
C THR A 298 -4.05 5.69 -25.69
N GLU A 299 -4.01 5.83 -24.37
CA GLU A 299 -4.88 6.75 -23.62
C GLU A 299 -4.66 8.21 -24.07
N ARG A 300 -3.41 8.58 -24.36
CA ARG A 300 -3.06 9.91 -24.87
C ARG A 300 -3.57 10.16 -26.29
N MET A 301 -3.47 9.18 -27.19
CA MET A 301 -3.97 9.31 -28.57
C MET A 301 -5.49 9.49 -28.64
N ILE A 302 -6.21 9.06 -27.61
CA ILE A 302 -7.67 9.22 -27.50
C ILE A 302 -8.05 10.61 -26.91
N GLY A 303 -7.12 11.28 -26.20
CA GLY A 303 -7.34 12.58 -25.56
C GLY A 303 -6.81 13.78 -26.35
N ILE A 304 -7.43 14.96 -26.17
CA ILE A 304 -7.13 16.19 -26.95
C ILE A 304 -6.02 17.07 -26.30
N ASN A 305 -5.42 16.74 -25.14
CA ASN A 305 -4.59 17.70 -24.39
C ASN A 305 -3.14 17.28 -24.04
N SER A 306 -2.26 18.29 -24.24
CA SER A 306 -0.86 18.52 -23.85
C SER A 306 0.24 17.55 -24.34
N ILE A 307 1.26 18.15 -24.97
CA ILE A 307 2.47 17.52 -25.53
C ILE A 307 3.55 17.28 -24.45
N GLU A 308 3.33 17.64 -23.18
CA GLU A 308 4.33 17.43 -22.12
C GLU A 308 4.44 15.98 -21.66
N GLY A 309 5.67 15.49 -21.46
CA GLY A 309 5.99 14.14 -20.98
C GLY A 309 6.21 13.09 -22.08
N TYR A 310 6.50 11.86 -21.67
CA TYR A 310 6.79 10.74 -22.55
C TYR A 310 5.55 10.25 -23.33
N PRO A 311 5.74 9.61 -24.50
CA PRO A 311 7.02 9.36 -25.17
C PRO A 311 7.64 10.64 -25.76
N SER A 312 8.97 10.70 -25.79
CA SER A 312 9.69 11.77 -26.47
C SER A 312 10.03 11.33 -27.90
N TRP A 313 9.92 12.26 -28.86
CA TRP A 313 10.41 12.04 -30.21
C TRP A 313 11.95 11.99 -30.20
N THR A 314 12.52 11.02 -30.89
CA THR A 314 13.97 10.95 -31.08
C THR A 314 14.34 11.07 -32.55
N ASN A 315 15.34 11.90 -32.84
CA ASN A 315 15.96 12.03 -34.15
C ASN A 315 17.06 10.96 -34.32
N LEU A 316 16.78 9.72 -33.96
CA LEU A 316 17.72 8.63 -34.19
C LEU A 316 17.82 8.42 -35.71
N GLU A 317 18.95 8.87 -36.27
CA GLU A 317 19.28 8.94 -37.71
C GLU A 317 19.27 7.58 -38.44
N THR A 318 18.91 6.48 -37.77
CA THR A 318 19.17 5.10 -38.22
C THR A 318 18.01 4.42 -38.92
N ILE A 319 16.79 4.98 -38.94
CA ILE A 319 15.65 4.45 -39.71
C ILE A 319 15.01 5.64 -40.44
N SER A 320 15.41 5.89 -41.69
CA SER A 320 15.26 7.23 -42.31
C SER A 320 13.83 7.74 -42.49
N ASP A 321 12.80 6.89 -42.35
CA ASP A 321 11.45 7.25 -42.80
C ASP A 321 10.35 7.04 -41.74
N GLN A 322 10.69 6.61 -40.51
CA GLN A 322 9.68 6.39 -39.46
C GLN A 322 10.07 7.06 -38.15
N PRO A 323 9.20 7.90 -37.58
CA PRO A 323 9.53 8.59 -36.36
C PRO A 323 9.48 7.61 -35.18
N VAL A 324 10.51 7.67 -34.35
CA VAL A 324 10.74 6.68 -33.31
C VAL A 324 10.43 7.28 -31.93
N LEU A 325 9.52 6.62 -31.20
CA LEU A 325 9.08 7.03 -29.86
C LEU A 325 9.91 6.34 -28.78
N THR A 326 10.55 7.11 -27.89
CA THR A 326 11.26 6.53 -26.75
C THR A 326 10.48 6.65 -25.46
N TRP A 327 10.54 5.58 -24.67
CA TRP A 327 10.00 5.52 -23.31
C TRP A 327 11.12 5.10 -22.34
N PRO A 328 11.30 5.78 -21.19
CA PRO A 328 12.31 5.41 -20.24
C PRO A 328 11.93 4.13 -19.51
N LEU A 329 12.86 3.19 -19.43
CA LEU A 329 12.72 2.06 -18.53
C LEU A 329 12.78 2.55 -17.08
N ARG A 330 11.87 2.03 -16.25
CA ARG A 330 11.95 2.24 -14.81
C ARG A 330 13.03 1.33 -14.23
N MET A 331 13.90 1.92 -13.44
CA MET A 331 15.01 1.22 -12.80
C MET A 331 14.58 0.78 -11.39
N PRO A 332 15.18 -0.27 -10.82
CA PRO A 332 14.96 -0.61 -9.41
C PRO A 332 15.35 0.54 -8.48
N GLU A 333 14.73 0.64 -7.29
CA GLU A 333 15.04 1.70 -6.30
C GLU A 333 16.51 1.71 -5.87
N THR A 334 17.18 0.55 -5.96
CA THR A 334 18.60 0.37 -5.63
C THR A 334 19.55 0.86 -6.73
N PHE A 335 19.03 1.36 -7.85
CA PHE A 335 19.83 1.89 -8.92
C PHE A 335 20.33 3.29 -8.58
N PHE A 336 21.56 3.38 -8.08
CA PHE A 336 22.26 4.64 -7.87
C PHE A 336 23.16 4.96 -9.05
N HIS A 337 23.02 6.17 -9.61
CA HIS A 337 24.00 6.71 -10.54
C HIS A 337 25.23 7.16 -9.74
N GLU A 338 26.34 6.43 -9.83
CA GLU A 338 27.63 6.80 -9.20
C GLU A 338 28.25 8.10 -9.77
N ASP A 339 27.57 8.81 -10.67
CA ASP A 339 28.15 9.91 -11.45
C ASP A 339 28.14 11.29 -10.77
N SER A 340 27.69 11.41 -9.51
CA SER A 340 27.87 12.66 -8.75
C SER A 340 29.19 12.61 -7.97
N ASN A 341 30.28 13.04 -8.63
CA ASN A 341 31.58 13.41 -8.05
C ASN A 341 31.63 13.38 -6.51
N SER A 342 32.08 12.24 -5.99
CA SER A 342 32.52 12.04 -4.63
C SER A 342 33.73 12.93 -4.32
N ASN A 343 33.45 14.17 -3.93
CA ASN A 343 34.34 15.04 -3.14
C ASN A 343 33.61 15.54 -1.87
N ALA A 344 32.63 14.78 -1.37
CA ALA A 344 32.07 14.98 -0.05
C ALA A 344 32.61 13.88 0.87
N ALA A 345 33.57 14.27 1.70
CA ALA A 345 34.23 13.43 2.68
C ALA A 345 33.25 12.74 3.64
N GLU A 346 33.67 11.56 4.13
CA GLU A 346 33.06 10.80 5.22
C GLU A 346 32.57 11.71 6.36
N MET A 347 31.25 11.80 6.54
CA MET A 347 30.65 12.38 7.75
C MET A 347 30.27 11.25 8.69
N LYS A 348 31.16 10.97 9.65
CA LYS A 348 30.88 10.11 10.81
C LYS A 348 29.72 10.70 11.60
N TYR A 349 28.64 9.96 11.75
CA TYR A 349 27.56 10.26 12.68
C TYR A 349 28.04 10.06 14.12
N SER A 350 28.26 11.17 14.83
CA SER A 350 28.25 11.19 16.30
C SER A 350 27.02 11.92 16.77
N SER A 351 26.17 11.25 17.54
CA SER A 351 24.97 11.82 18.15
C SER A 351 25.34 12.78 19.28
N SER A 352 24.89 14.02 19.19
CA SER A 352 24.61 14.85 20.37
C SER A 352 23.53 15.87 20.04
N ALA A 353 22.50 15.89 20.88
CA ALA A 353 21.41 16.83 20.84
C ALA A 353 21.87 18.23 21.26
N GLU A 354 21.42 19.28 20.54
CA GLU A 354 21.01 20.56 21.15
C GLU A 354 20.25 21.46 20.15
N LYS A 355 19.47 22.37 20.72
CA LYS A 355 18.44 23.22 20.11
C LYS A 355 18.98 24.43 19.35
N SER A 356 18.16 24.90 18.39
CA SER A 356 17.65 26.26 18.20
C SER A 356 17.94 26.96 16.86
N ASP A 357 16.86 27.57 16.38
CA ASP A 357 16.71 28.83 15.64
C ASP A 357 16.94 28.89 14.11
N THR A 358 15.79 28.99 13.44
CA THR A 358 15.42 29.88 12.32
C THR A 358 16.54 30.53 11.50
N LEU A 359 16.64 30.12 10.23
CA LEU A 359 17.22 30.91 9.15
C LEU A 359 16.34 30.76 7.89
N PHE A 360 15.89 31.90 7.37
CA PHE A 360 15.32 32.04 6.03
C PHE A 360 16.42 31.86 4.99
N TYR A 361 16.16 31.10 3.92
CA TYR A 361 17.01 31.12 2.72
C TYR A 361 16.20 31.42 1.46
N GLU A 362 16.77 32.37 0.72
CA GLU A 362 16.35 32.92 -0.56
C GLU A 362 16.66 31.94 -1.69
N GLU A 363 15.73 31.82 -2.63
CA GLU A 363 15.76 30.91 -3.78
C GLU A 363 16.69 31.49 -4.86
N ILE A 364 17.80 30.81 -5.17
CA ILE A 364 18.71 31.18 -6.28
C ILE A 364 18.42 30.28 -7.48
N GLU A 365 17.72 30.81 -8.48
CA GLU A 365 17.61 30.22 -9.81
C GLU A 365 19.01 30.14 -10.47
N ARG A 366 19.41 28.96 -10.94
CA ARG A 366 20.55 28.80 -11.86
C ARG A 366 20.07 28.40 -13.25
N PRO A 367 20.68 28.92 -14.32
CA PRO A 367 20.24 28.69 -15.69
C PRO A 367 20.63 27.28 -16.18
N HIS A 368 19.73 26.68 -16.95
CA HIS A 368 19.92 25.39 -17.62
C HIS A 368 20.94 25.50 -18.77
N THR A 369 22.04 24.76 -18.67
CA THR A 369 22.97 24.52 -19.77
C THR A 369 22.50 23.30 -20.59
N LYS A 370 22.29 23.46 -21.89
CA LYS A 370 21.98 22.36 -22.82
C LYS A 370 23.22 21.51 -23.09
N MET A 371 23.19 20.23 -22.72
CA MET A 371 24.13 19.22 -23.25
C MET A 371 23.44 18.40 -24.35
N ASN A 372 24.09 18.30 -25.50
CA ASN A 372 23.73 17.37 -26.57
C ASN A 372 24.48 16.06 -26.35
N GLU A 373 23.76 14.99 -26.02
CA GLU A 373 24.31 13.64 -25.87
C GLU A 373 23.82 12.70 -26.98
N LYS A 374 24.68 11.78 -27.42
CA LYS A 374 24.38 10.73 -28.43
C LYS A 374 24.33 9.36 -27.74
N PHE A 375 23.30 8.58 -28.06
CA PHE A 375 22.88 7.35 -27.34
C PHE A 375 23.01 6.09 -28.21
N SER A 376 23.10 4.92 -27.55
CA SER A 376 22.98 3.58 -28.15
C SER A 376 21.60 3.00 -27.84
N THR A 377 20.95 2.35 -28.80
CA THR A 377 19.51 1.98 -28.72
C THR A 377 19.32 0.47 -28.73
N VAL A 378 18.50 -0.06 -27.83
CA VAL A 378 17.96 -1.44 -27.91
C VAL A 378 16.56 -1.35 -28.51
N ASN A 379 16.45 -1.55 -29.82
CA ASN A 379 15.17 -1.44 -30.50
C ASN A 379 14.27 -2.64 -30.18
N LEU A 380 13.08 -2.40 -29.59
CA LEU A 380 12.05 -3.42 -29.49
C LEU A 380 10.95 -3.13 -30.50
N GLN A 381 10.79 -4.05 -31.44
CA GLN A 381 9.76 -3.97 -32.46
C GLN A 381 8.56 -4.78 -31.99
N LEU A 382 7.39 -4.15 -31.90
CA LEU A 382 6.12 -4.83 -31.73
C LEU A 382 5.26 -4.60 -32.98
N SER A 383 4.91 -5.68 -33.67
CA SER A 383 3.99 -5.62 -34.80
C SER A 383 2.58 -5.96 -34.33
N THR A 384 1.69 -4.97 -34.28
CA THR A 384 0.24 -5.20 -34.09
C THR A 384 -0.55 -4.46 -35.17
N GLY A 385 -0.83 -5.13 -36.29
CA GLY A 385 -1.69 -4.62 -37.36
C GLY A 385 -1.02 -3.68 -38.38
N PRO A 386 -1.77 -3.14 -39.37
CA PRO A 386 -1.23 -2.55 -40.60
C PRO A 386 -0.42 -1.25 -40.41
N SER A 387 -0.34 -0.73 -39.18
CA SER A 387 0.56 0.36 -38.78
C SER A 387 1.57 -0.19 -37.77
N LYS A 388 2.80 -0.47 -38.22
CA LYS A 388 3.89 -0.96 -37.35
C LYS A 388 4.28 0.14 -36.34
N MET A 389 4.21 -0.17 -35.05
CA MET A 389 4.70 0.71 -33.98
C MET A 389 6.01 0.15 -33.43
N ILE A 390 7.12 0.82 -33.72
CA ILE A 390 8.44 0.45 -33.20
C ILE A 390 8.67 1.26 -31.92
N ILE A 391 8.84 0.58 -30.77
CA ILE A 391 9.16 1.22 -29.49
C ILE A 391 10.60 0.84 -29.14
N PRO A 392 11.60 1.64 -29.49
CA PRO A 392 12.93 1.43 -28.95
C PRO A 392 12.95 1.55 -27.43
N LEU A 393 13.56 0.57 -26.78
CA LEU A 393 14.04 0.74 -25.42
C LEU A 393 15.42 1.39 -25.47
N ASN A 394 15.54 2.57 -24.87
CA ASN A 394 16.80 3.29 -24.83
C ASN A 394 17.54 2.94 -23.53
N LEU A 395 18.68 2.25 -23.64
CA LEU A 395 19.62 2.03 -22.53
C LEU A 395 20.87 2.89 -22.81
N SER A 396 21.08 3.94 -22.00
CA SER A 396 22.13 4.94 -22.24
C SER A 396 23.53 4.46 -21.75
N ASN A 397 24.56 4.43 -22.63
CA ASN A 397 25.72 5.37 -22.68
C ASN A 397 26.96 4.82 -23.47
N LYS A 398 27.77 5.73 -24.09
CA LYS A 398 29.08 5.54 -24.80
C LYS A 398 30.11 4.73 -23.96
N PHE A 399 31.12 3.97 -24.45
CA PHE A 399 31.94 3.93 -25.67
C PHE A 399 32.62 2.53 -25.81
N ILE A 400 33.10 2.21 -27.03
CA ILE A 400 34.12 1.21 -27.47
C ILE A 400 33.60 0.03 -28.34
N LYS A 401 33.75 0.24 -29.66
CA LYS A 401 34.30 -0.67 -30.69
C LYS A 401 34.52 -2.15 -30.29
N ARG A 402 33.69 -3.05 -30.79
CA ARG A 402 33.97 -4.02 -31.89
C ARG A 402 32.91 -5.12 -31.91
N ASP A 403 32.38 -5.35 -33.11
CA ASP A 403 31.84 -6.59 -33.68
C ASP A 403 31.14 -7.56 -32.74
N VAL A 404 29.81 -7.43 -32.63
CA VAL A 404 28.90 -8.59 -32.54
C VAL A 404 27.63 -8.24 -33.32
N ASP A 405 27.46 -8.86 -34.48
CA ASP A 405 26.19 -8.90 -35.20
C ASP A 405 25.17 -9.70 -34.38
N VAL A 406 24.02 -9.07 -34.07
CA VAL A 406 22.82 -9.80 -33.68
C VAL A 406 21.68 -9.31 -34.57
N GLN A 407 21.39 -10.10 -35.60
CA GLN A 407 20.17 -9.96 -36.39
C GLN A 407 18.98 -10.52 -35.61
N LEU A 408 17.94 -9.71 -35.45
CA LEU A 408 16.59 -10.15 -35.11
C LEU A 408 15.65 -9.57 -36.16
N VAL A 409 14.87 -10.46 -36.79
CA VAL A 409 13.96 -10.21 -37.93
C VAL A 409 12.67 -9.54 -37.49
#